data_AF-A0A0J1IY24-F1
#
_entry.id   AF-A0A0J1IY24-F1
#
_cell.length_a   1.000
_cell.length_b   1.000
_cell.length_c   1.000
_cell.angle_alpha   90.00
_cell.angle_beta   90.00
_cell.angle_gamma   90.00
#
_symmetry.space_group_name_H-M   'P 1'
#
loop_
_entity.id
_entity.type
_entity.pdbx_description
1 polymer ?
#
loop_
_entity_poly.entity_id
_entity_poly.type
_entity_poly.pdbx_seq_one_letter_code
_entity_poly.pdbx_strand_id
1 'polypeptide(L)'
;MLQEAMEVFQQILQKKGDRLVLDEYVPKDGTYRIIKLTEDSYNIEKTLDIRYDRKNDEIIGKTDSIYNKICYLDYYSKLLEMNKPIDAKKIIHSNNYLSLWMKKDSVKEEKLTEEIIDSYYELLKYPEIKYGKKLKAKVLYEATEQELGKPNVTLIEKIRKCVAEKDIWEDMDLERKDYLKFFFIVEDWEETQALYKCEGSRYLFPNIFNNNDFNEVESGEILGLPNDNMGMNAKKPYLANRTRKVAVPYLLDKNQAILQAKLFDYLMGFASKGKVNVYIDADHLRIRGYSNTEEPQGLENGYFLRLKKGKEVEIHQGDIISNYNTNLQPVFYLRNGIGIPDKTLEKYDIQYNTSHDKLWMLKGLIDQTFFENKLSNNFFTEAKDIAITDGVLKRTLLESRDRLFAWFYKGCRENVEELLDKISMDLIINAIGNGRVFLARRQFNLRWSLIDYFSKDRGMELRMENVRKILWEKMNLKDDWEFMSGDEFGYAAGQMVSYLISKSKANNKPSSLVNPYLNAKNHTVIKRRLLQLYKKYNYDISHYPDNRAEKIFTHIMDYMPKENESLNKEMIAAGFTAELLIYNKKNQEGGEEL
;
A
#
# COMPACT_ATOMS: atom_id res chain seq x y z
N MET A 1 13.57 -11.88 -11.69
CA MET A 1 13.02 -10.50 -11.57
C MET A 1 14.03 -9.44 -11.10
N LEU A 2 14.86 -9.67 -10.08
CA LEU A 2 15.84 -8.65 -9.65
C LEU A 2 16.87 -8.35 -10.75
N GLN A 3 17.33 -9.39 -11.46
CA GLN A 3 18.28 -9.23 -12.57
C GLN A 3 17.68 -8.40 -13.71
N GLU A 4 16.44 -8.66 -14.07
CA GLU A 4 15.70 -7.97 -15.13
C GLU A 4 15.43 -6.50 -14.73
N ALA A 5 15.14 -6.26 -13.44
CA ALA A 5 15.08 -4.90 -12.89
C ALA A 5 16.44 -4.18 -12.98
N MET A 6 17.54 -4.89 -12.69
CA MET A 6 18.90 -4.36 -12.83
C MET A 6 19.25 -4.03 -14.28
N GLU A 7 18.89 -4.88 -15.24
CA GLU A 7 19.14 -4.65 -16.67
C GLU A 7 18.46 -3.37 -17.17
N VAL A 8 17.18 -3.17 -16.83
CA VAL A 8 16.45 -1.94 -17.16
C VAL A 8 17.09 -0.73 -16.45
N PHE A 9 17.37 -0.86 -15.15
CA PHE A 9 17.99 0.20 -14.37
C PHE A 9 19.36 0.62 -14.91
N GLN A 10 20.20 -0.35 -15.30
CA GLN A 10 21.52 -0.10 -15.87
C GLN A 10 21.44 0.74 -17.14
N GLN A 11 20.50 0.43 -18.03
CA GLN A 11 20.31 1.20 -19.27
C GLN A 11 19.84 2.63 -18.99
N ILE A 12 18.99 2.84 -17.98
CA ILE A 12 18.57 4.19 -17.57
C ILE A 12 19.75 4.94 -16.93
N LEU A 13 20.52 4.25 -16.08
CA LEU A 13 21.68 4.80 -15.38
C LEU A 13 22.77 5.23 -16.36
N GLN A 14 23.02 4.48 -17.43
CA GLN A 14 23.97 4.87 -18.49
C GLN A 14 23.59 6.19 -19.16
N LYS A 15 22.28 6.48 -19.31
CA LYS A 15 21.79 7.72 -19.93
C LYS A 15 21.77 8.91 -18.96
N LYS A 16 21.42 8.68 -17.69
CA LYS A 16 21.19 9.75 -16.70
C LYS A 16 22.34 9.96 -15.71
N GLY A 17 23.27 9.02 -15.64
CA GLY A 17 24.32 8.99 -14.63
C GLY A 17 23.76 8.91 -13.20
N ASP A 18 24.61 9.27 -12.22
CA ASP A 18 24.27 9.17 -10.79
C ASP A 18 23.08 10.05 -10.37
N ARG A 19 22.71 11.05 -11.19
CA ARG A 19 21.50 11.86 -10.98
C ARG A 19 20.24 11.01 -10.86
N LEU A 20 20.16 9.86 -11.56
CA LEU A 20 19.04 8.94 -11.44
C LEU A 20 18.76 8.55 -9.97
N VAL A 21 19.82 8.26 -9.20
CA VAL A 21 19.71 7.86 -7.80
C VAL A 21 19.55 9.08 -6.90
N LEU A 22 20.34 10.12 -7.16
CA LEU A 22 20.36 11.34 -6.34
C LEU A 22 19.03 12.11 -6.36
N ASP A 23 18.35 12.15 -7.51
CA ASP A 23 17.06 12.84 -7.65
C ASP A 23 15.94 12.15 -6.84
N GLU A 24 16.07 10.84 -6.59
CA GLU A 24 15.14 10.09 -5.75
C GLU A 24 15.56 9.99 -4.28
N TYR A 25 16.84 10.29 -3.96
CA TYR A 25 17.42 10.17 -2.63
C TYR A 25 16.71 11.09 -1.62
N VAL A 26 16.47 10.55 -0.42
CA VAL A 26 15.88 11.30 0.70
C VAL A 26 16.85 11.23 1.88
N PRO A 27 17.51 12.35 2.25
CA PRO A 27 18.36 12.40 3.43
C PRO A 27 17.59 12.03 4.70
N LYS A 28 18.27 11.43 5.69
CA LYS A 28 17.67 11.13 7.00
C LYS A 28 17.26 12.41 7.74
N ASP A 29 16.26 12.34 8.61
CA ASP A 29 15.90 13.50 9.43
C ASP A 29 17.11 14.01 10.24
N GLY A 30 17.34 15.32 10.23
CA GLY A 30 18.45 15.94 10.96
C GLY A 30 18.76 17.38 10.55
N THR A 31 19.78 17.92 11.21
CA THR A 31 20.37 19.24 10.96
C THR A 31 21.65 19.10 10.16
N TYR A 32 21.73 19.83 9.06
CA TYR A 32 22.80 19.76 8.07
C TYR A 32 23.54 21.09 8.01
N ARG A 33 24.84 21.09 8.23
CA ARG A 33 25.69 22.29 8.17
C ARG A 33 26.75 22.14 7.08
N ILE A 34 26.80 23.10 6.18
CA ILE A 34 27.81 23.21 5.13
C ILE A 34 28.88 24.20 5.57
N ILE A 35 30.13 23.76 5.55
CA ILE A 35 31.31 24.51 5.94
C ILE A 35 32.21 24.61 4.71
N LYS A 36 32.39 25.83 4.21
CA LYS A 36 33.27 26.11 3.07
C LYS A 36 34.69 26.35 3.57
N LEU A 37 35.64 25.56 3.10
CA LEU A 37 37.06 25.72 3.39
C LEU A 37 37.64 26.83 2.49
N THR A 38 38.38 27.76 3.08
CA THR A 38 39.16 28.79 2.38
C THR A 38 40.65 28.49 2.53
N GLU A 39 41.56 29.21 1.87
CA GLU A 39 43.01 28.91 1.94
C GLU A 39 43.52 28.80 3.39
N ASP A 40 43.16 29.77 4.24
CA ASP A 40 43.66 29.89 5.62
C ASP A 40 42.60 29.64 6.71
N SER A 41 41.32 29.47 6.37
CA SER A 41 40.23 29.34 7.36
C SER A 41 39.04 28.56 6.79
N TYR A 42 37.84 28.81 7.30
CA TYR A 42 36.57 28.32 6.81
C TYR A 42 35.44 29.30 7.14
N ASN A 43 34.29 29.08 6.53
CA ASN A 43 33.08 29.84 6.78
C ASN A 43 31.86 28.91 6.72
N ILE A 44 30.95 29.08 7.67
CA ILE A 44 29.67 28.36 7.69
C ILE A 44 28.81 28.93 6.56
N GLU A 45 28.64 28.19 5.46
CA GLU A 45 27.83 28.62 4.32
C GLU A 45 26.34 28.61 4.69
N LYS A 46 25.89 27.53 5.35
CA LYS A 46 24.49 27.36 5.71
C LYS A 46 24.25 26.24 6.71
N THR A 47 23.20 26.39 7.51
CA THR A 47 22.59 25.32 8.30
C THR A 47 21.15 25.12 7.83
N LEU A 48 20.74 23.88 7.59
CA LEU A 48 19.40 23.52 7.13
C LEU A 48 18.88 22.28 7.88
N ASP A 49 17.65 22.35 8.37
CA ASP A 49 16.94 21.19 8.88
C ASP A 49 16.18 20.50 7.77
N ILE A 50 16.41 19.19 7.62
CA ILE A 50 15.67 18.34 6.68
C ILE A 50 14.91 17.30 7.48
N ARG A 51 13.62 17.17 7.23
CA ARG A 51 12.77 16.15 7.87
C ARG A 51 11.57 15.79 7.01
N TYR A 52 11.13 14.53 7.11
CA TYR A 52 9.92 14.09 6.43
C TYR A 52 8.67 14.30 7.30
N ASP A 53 7.79 15.20 6.88
CA ASP A 53 6.48 15.41 7.49
C ASP A 53 5.47 14.39 6.95
N ARG A 54 5.25 13.35 7.76
CA ARG A 54 4.29 12.27 7.44
C ARG A 54 2.85 12.73 7.35
N LYS A 55 2.48 13.85 7.98
CA LYS A 55 1.09 14.32 8.00
C LYS A 55 0.71 14.94 6.67
N ASN A 56 1.63 15.72 6.09
CA ASN A 56 1.44 16.44 4.84
C ASN A 56 2.11 15.76 3.64
N ASP A 57 2.79 14.63 3.87
CA ASP A 57 3.55 13.87 2.87
C ASP A 57 4.60 14.73 2.13
N GLU A 58 5.33 15.54 2.90
CA GLU A 58 6.32 16.49 2.37
C GLU A 58 7.67 16.38 3.06
N ILE A 59 8.72 16.85 2.37
CA ILE A 59 10.07 16.94 2.93
C ILE A 59 10.35 18.42 3.23
N ILE A 60 10.41 18.74 4.52
CA ILE A 60 10.79 20.07 5.00
C ILE A 60 12.26 20.30 4.66
N GLY A 61 12.59 21.50 4.19
CA GLY A 61 13.92 21.88 3.70
C GLY A 61 14.15 21.56 2.22
N LYS A 62 13.27 20.82 1.55
CA LYS A 62 13.43 20.43 0.13
C LYS A 62 13.44 21.61 -0.85
N THR A 63 12.70 22.68 -0.56
CA THR A 63 12.63 23.87 -1.42
C THR A 63 13.87 24.76 -1.32
N ASP A 64 14.79 24.46 -0.41
CA ASP A 64 16.01 25.24 -0.24
C ASP A 64 16.99 24.99 -1.40
N SER A 65 17.65 26.05 -1.87
CA SER A 65 18.60 25.97 -2.99
C SER A 65 19.78 25.03 -2.75
N ILE A 66 20.16 24.79 -1.48
CA ILE A 66 21.26 23.87 -1.14
C ILE A 66 20.82 22.42 -0.94
N TYR A 67 19.52 22.11 -1.00
CA TYR A 67 19.01 20.76 -0.73
C TYR A 67 19.66 19.70 -1.63
N ASN A 68 19.81 20.00 -2.92
CA ASN A 68 20.44 19.09 -3.88
C ASN A 68 21.94 18.90 -3.59
N LYS A 69 22.63 19.95 -3.10
CA LYS A 69 24.03 19.82 -2.64
C LYS A 69 24.08 18.87 -1.46
N ILE A 70 23.22 19.05 -0.45
CA ILE A 70 23.13 18.16 0.71
C ILE A 70 22.88 16.71 0.28
N CYS A 71 21.94 16.47 -0.63
CA CYS A 71 21.66 15.12 -1.12
C CYS A 71 22.91 14.46 -1.72
N TYR A 72 23.69 15.18 -2.51
CA TYR A 72 24.96 14.69 -3.06
C TYR A 72 25.96 14.35 -1.96
N LEU A 73 26.24 15.32 -1.07
CA LEU A 73 27.24 15.17 0.00
C LEU A 73 26.86 14.02 0.94
N ASP A 74 25.58 13.92 1.31
CA ASP A 74 25.02 12.90 2.19
C ASP A 74 25.06 11.50 1.56
N TYR A 75 24.73 11.40 0.26
CA TYR A 75 24.75 10.13 -0.47
C TYR A 75 26.15 9.52 -0.53
N TYR A 76 27.18 10.33 -0.81
CA TYR A 76 28.56 9.85 -0.94
C TYR A 76 29.30 9.72 0.39
N SER A 77 28.78 10.29 1.48
CA SER A 77 29.37 10.18 2.82
C SER A 77 28.73 9.12 3.73
N LYS A 78 27.65 8.47 3.27
CA LYS A 78 26.94 7.48 4.08
C LYS A 78 27.69 6.16 4.24
N LEU A 79 27.53 5.53 5.41
CA LEU A 79 27.87 4.11 5.57
C LEU A 79 26.84 3.26 4.83
N LEU A 80 27.29 2.14 4.26
CA LEU A 80 26.40 1.11 3.70
C LEU A 80 25.51 0.53 4.79
N GLU A 81 26.12 0.19 5.92
CA GLU A 81 25.42 -0.29 7.10
C GLU A 81 26.25 -0.02 8.37
N MET A 82 25.59 -0.02 9.53
CA MET A 82 26.23 0.23 10.83
C MET A 82 27.26 -0.84 11.25
N ASN A 83 27.32 -1.98 10.56
CA ASN A 83 28.33 -3.01 10.82
C ASN A 83 29.61 -2.83 10.01
N LYS A 84 29.64 -1.85 9.10
CA LYS A 84 30.83 -1.47 8.34
C LYS A 84 31.28 -0.03 8.67
N PRO A 85 31.41 0.35 9.95
CA PRO A 85 31.72 1.72 10.32
C PRO A 85 33.20 2.04 10.06
N ILE A 86 33.55 3.31 9.85
CA ILE A 86 34.94 3.76 9.95
C ILE A 86 35.34 3.85 11.44
N ASP A 87 34.55 4.56 12.24
CA ASP A 87 34.69 4.57 13.69
C ASP A 87 34.24 3.24 14.33
N ALA A 88 35.19 2.51 14.91
CA ALA A 88 34.91 1.22 15.56
C ALA A 88 33.91 1.33 16.73
N LYS A 89 33.81 2.49 17.40
CA LYS A 89 32.84 2.74 18.48
C LYS A 89 31.44 3.07 17.95
N LYS A 90 31.26 3.27 16.64
CA LYS A 90 29.97 3.55 15.97
C LYS A 90 29.26 4.81 16.47
N ILE A 91 30.03 5.80 16.91
CA ILE A 91 29.54 7.13 17.30
C ILE A 91 29.51 8.04 16.07
N ILE A 92 30.62 8.11 15.33
CA ILE A 92 30.70 8.79 14.04
C ILE A 92 30.17 7.85 12.98
N HIS A 93 29.17 8.30 12.23
CA HIS A 93 28.48 7.45 11.27
C HIS A 93 29.00 7.66 9.85
N SER A 94 30.07 8.46 9.60
CA SER A 94 30.52 8.88 8.25
C SER A 94 31.58 7.98 7.70
N ASN A 95 31.72 8.06 6.38
CA ASN A 95 32.59 7.19 5.64
C ASN A 95 33.90 7.87 5.17
N ASN A 96 33.96 9.20 5.20
CA ASN A 96 35.07 9.98 4.66
C ASN A 96 35.38 11.23 5.50
N TYR A 97 36.54 11.84 5.26
CA TYR A 97 37.04 12.99 6.03
C TYR A 97 36.34 14.31 5.70
N LEU A 98 35.60 14.38 4.58
CA LEU A 98 34.84 15.57 4.19
C LEU A 98 33.52 15.68 4.96
N SER A 99 33.20 14.69 5.79
CA SER A 99 31.93 14.62 6.50
C SER A 99 32.10 14.14 7.94
N LEU A 100 31.38 14.80 8.84
CA LEU A 100 31.26 14.39 10.23
C LEU A 100 29.78 14.36 10.60
N TRP A 101 29.23 13.18 10.84
CA TRP A 101 27.82 13.04 11.24
C TRP A 101 27.61 12.00 12.32
N MET A 102 26.62 12.27 13.17
CA MET A 102 26.28 11.47 14.35
C MET A 102 24.81 11.71 14.72
N LYS A 103 24.31 10.99 15.72
CA LYS A 103 23.04 11.39 16.35
C LYS A 103 23.28 12.55 17.31
N LYS A 104 22.35 13.49 17.40
CA LYS A 104 22.42 14.61 18.36
C LYS A 104 22.56 14.15 19.81
N ASP A 105 21.90 13.05 20.17
CA ASP A 105 22.06 12.39 21.48
C ASP A 105 23.53 12.04 21.80
N SER A 106 24.34 11.70 20.80
CA SER A 106 25.75 11.38 21.01
C SER A 106 26.59 12.60 21.41
N VAL A 107 26.17 13.80 20.99
CA VAL A 107 26.78 15.07 21.42
C VAL A 107 26.24 15.46 22.78
N LYS A 108 24.91 15.42 22.97
CA LYS A 108 24.23 15.78 24.23
C LYS A 108 24.67 14.92 25.42
N GLU A 109 24.94 13.65 25.19
CA GLU A 109 25.38 12.69 26.22
C GLU A 109 26.92 12.57 26.28
N GLU A 110 27.68 13.47 25.64
CA GLU A 110 29.14 13.51 25.65
C GLU A 110 29.82 12.19 25.22
N LYS A 111 29.14 11.42 24.35
CA LYS A 111 29.66 10.15 23.81
C LYS A 111 30.70 10.37 22.72
N LEU A 112 30.64 11.51 22.04
CA LEU A 112 31.64 11.93 21.07
C LEU A 112 32.80 12.59 21.82
N THR A 113 33.93 11.90 21.93
CA THR A 113 35.15 12.41 22.57
C THR A 113 36.19 12.82 21.53
N GLU A 114 37.14 13.68 21.91
CA GLU A 114 38.27 14.07 21.05
C GLU A 114 39.03 12.85 20.53
N GLU A 115 39.27 11.85 21.39
CA GLU A 115 39.92 10.59 21.03
C GLU A 115 39.19 9.83 19.90
N ILE A 116 37.85 9.89 19.86
CA ILE A 116 37.04 9.25 18.81
C ILE A 116 37.21 10.00 17.49
N ILE A 117 37.17 11.34 17.54
CA ILE A 117 37.38 12.20 16.37
C ILE A 117 38.78 11.98 15.80
N ASP A 118 39.80 11.98 16.66
CA ASP A 118 41.19 11.77 16.28
C ASP A 118 41.41 10.39 15.67
N SER A 119 40.92 9.34 16.33
CA SER A 119 41.00 7.98 15.78
C SER A 119 40.26 7.84 14.45
N TYR A 120 39.17 8.57 14.25
CA TYR A 120 38.42 8.56 13.00
C TYR A 120 39.22 9.16 11.85
N TYR A 121 39.80 10.35 12.05
CA TYR A 121 40.63 11.00 11.02
C TYR A 121 41.94 10.23 10.76
N GLU A 122 42.54 9.62 11.78
CA GLU A 122 43.74 8.79 11.61
C GLU A 122 43.47 7.56 10.73
N LEU A 123 42.32 6.91 10.90
CA LEU A 123 41.90 5.80 10.03
C LEU A 123 41.62 6.23 8.58
N LEU A 124 41.18 7.47 8.37
CA LEU A 124 40.94 8.01 7.03
C LEU A 124 42.23 8.45 6.34
N LYS A 125 43.21 8.90 7.14
CA LYS A 125 44.57 9.20 6.70
C LYS A 125 45.34 7.93 6.31
N TYR A 126 45.13 6.85 7.07
CA TYR A 126 45.80 5.56 6.90
C TYR A 126 44.80 4.38 6.87
N PRO A 127 44.01 4.22 5.79
CA PRO A 127 42.98 3.19 5.75
C PRO A 127 43.53 1.75 5.80
N GLU A 128 44.81 1.54 5.54
CA GLU A 128 45.52 0.27 5.70
C GLU A 128 45.47 -0.25 7.15
N ILE A 129 45.34 0.62 8.15
CA ILE A 129 45.17 0.23 9.56
C ILE A 129 43.92 -0.63 9.73
N LYS A 130 42.86 -0.29 8.98
CA LYS A 130 41.58 -1.00 9.01
C LYS A 130 41.58 -2.22 8.08
N TYR A 131 41.95 -2.03 6.82
CA TYR A 131 41.81 -3.07 5.79
C TYR A 131 42.99 -4.06 5.73
N GLY A 132 44.15 -3.70 6.26
CA GLY A 132 45.37 -4.50 6.20
C GLY A 132 45.35 -5.77 7.04
N LYS A 133 44.42 -5.92 7.99
CA LYS A 133 44.36 -7.05 8.93
C LYS A 133 43.89 -8.36 8.30
N LYS A 134 43.04 -8.31 7.28
CA LYS A 134 42.47 -9.49 6.60
C LYS A 134 42.94 -9.52 5.15
N LEU A 135 43.48 -10.65 4.67
CA LEU A 135 44.03 -10.77 3.32
C LEU A 135 43.05 -10.32 2.22
N LYS A 136 41.81 -10.81 2.24
CA LYS A 136 40.79 -10.46 1.22
C LYS A 136 40.41 -8.97 1.24
N ALA A 137 40.33 -8.37 2.43
CA ALA A 137 40.05 -6.94 2.58
C ALA A 137 41.23 -6.07 2.13
N LYS A 138 42.46 -6.53 2.42
CA LYS A 138 43.70 -5.89 1.98
C LYS A 138 43.79 -5.85 0.45
N VAL A 139 43.56 -6.97 -0.23
CA VAL A 139 43.59 -7.02 -1.71
C VAL A 139 42.57 -6.06 -2.34
N LEU A 140 41.34 -6.03 -1.81
CA LEU A 140 40.31 -5.08 -2.28
C LEU A 140 40.74 -3.63 -2.08
N TYR A 141 41.35 -3.31 -0.94
CA TYR A 141 41.83 -1.96 -0.66
C TYR A 141 43.04 -1.57 -1.52
N GLU A 142 44.00 -2.47 -1.73
CA GLU A 142 45.15 -2.23 -2.61
C GLU A 142 44.69 -1.92 -4.04
N ALA A 143 43.72 -2.66 -4.56
CA ALA A 143 43.10 -2.36 -5.85
C ALA A 143 42.38 -1.00 -5.85
N THR A 144 41.74 -0.64 -4.74
CA THR A 144 41.07 0.66 -4.56
C THR A 144 42.07 1.83 -4.55
N GLU A 145 43.22 1.67 -3.88
CA GLU A 145 44.28 2.68 -3.85
C GLU A 145 44.96 2.82 -5.22
N GLN A 146 45.13 1.72 -5.97
CA GLN A 146 45.60 1.77 -7.36
C GLN A 146 44.65 2.56 -8.27
N GLU A 147 43.34 2.43 -8.06
CA GLU A 147 42.31 3.10 -8.85
C GLU A 147 42.13 4.59 -8.47
N LEU A 148 42.15 4.91 -7.16
CA LEU A 148 41.78 6.22 -6.63
C LEU A 148 42.95 7.05 -6.09
N GLY A 149 44.16 6.52 -6.10
CA GLY A 149 45.33 7.13 -5.45
C GLY A 149 45.25 7.10 -3.93
N LYS A 150 46.17 7.82 -3.26
CA LYS A 150 46.23 7.92 -1.79
C LYS A 150 45.34 9.04 -1.24
N PRO A 151 44.89 8.95 0.02
CA PRO A 151 44.16 10.04 0.67
C PRO A 151 44.96 11.35 0.72
N ASN A 152 44.27 12.49 0.59
CA ASN A 152 44.88 13.81 0.71
C ASN A 152 45.13 14.16 2.19
N VAL A 153 46.31 13.80 2.67
CA VAL A 153 46.72 14.00 4.08
C VAL A 153 46.63 15.47 4.51
N THR A 154 47.03 16.41 3.65
CA THR A 154 47.01 17.85 3.98
C THR A 154 45.59 18.35 4.22
N LEU A 155 44.65 17.94 3.36
CA LEU A 155 43.25 18.31 3.50
C LEU A 155 42.58 17.65 4.72
N ILE A 156 42.91 16.38 4.99
CA ILE A 156 42.45 15.66 6.19
C ILE A 156 42.84 16.40 7.46
N GLU A 157 44.11 16.79 7.60
CA GLU A 157 44.59 17.50 8.79
C GLU A 157 43.97 18.90 8.91
N LYS A 158 43.72 19.58 7.78
CA LYS A 158 43.04 20.86 7.78
C LYS A 158 41.61 20.74 8.31
N ILE A 159 40.85 19.74 7.85
CA ILE A 159 39.48 19.51 8.33
C ILE A 159 39.48 19.05 9.78
N ARG A 160 40.42 18.18 10.19
CA ARG A 160 40.57 17.76 11.59
C ARG A 160 40.77 18.96 12.52
N LYS A 161 41.59 19.94 12.13
CA LYS A 161 41.77 21.19 12.88
C LYS A 161 40.47 21.99 12.98
N CYS A 162 39.78 22.18 11.85
CA CYS A 162 38.49 22.86 11.81
C CYS A 162 37.45 22.18 12.72
N VAL A 163 37.45 20.85 12.81
CA VAL A 163 36.52 20.09 13.67
C VAL A 163 36.75 20.34 15.16
N ALA A 164 37.98 20.65 15.55
CA ALA A 164 38.35 20.94 16.94
C ALA A 164 37.95 22.36 17.38
N GLU A 165 37.57 23.23 16.44
CA GLU A 165 37.13 24.59 16.74
C GLU A 165 35.66 24.61 17.21
N LYS A 166 35.33 25.49 18.16
CA LYS A 166 34.03 25.48 18.86
C LYS A 166 32.88 26.02 18.04
N ASP A 167 33.15 27.01 17.21
CA ASP A 167 32.18 27.73 16.37
C ASP A 167 31.41 26.82 15.41
N ILE A 168 32.04 25.77 14.86
CA ILE A 168 31.32 24.83 13.99
C ILE A 168 30.21 24.06 14.74
N TRP A 169 30.26 24.03 16.08
CA TRP A 169 29.30 23.36 16.96
C TRP A 169 28.26 24.34 17.56
N GLU A 170 28.37 25.64 17.32
CA GLU A 170 27.46 26.64 17.89
C GLU A 170 26.12 26.69 17.13
N ASP A 171 25.06 27.23 17.75
CA ASP A 171 23.73 27.43 17.13
C ASP A 171 23.09 26.16 16.52
N MET A 172 23.17 25.02 17.24
CA MET A 172 22.55 23.77 16.82
C MET A 172 21.49 23.29 17.81
N ASP A 173 20.31 22.96 17.31
CA ASP A 173 19.27 22.31 18.10
C ASP A 173 19.63 20.84 18.38
N LEU A 174 20.00 20.54 19.62
CA LEU A 174 20.32 19.20 20.12
C LEU A 174 19.15 18.53 20.88
N GLU A 175 17.96 19.12 20.92
CA GLU A 175 16.84 18.55 21.69
C GLU A 175 16.23 17.31 21.04
N ARG A 176 16.29 17.22 19.71
CA ARG A 176 15.81 16.05 18.97
C ARG A 176 16.84 14.94 18.91
N LYS A 177 16.36 13.69 18.81
CA LYS A 177 17.19 12.48 18.68
C LYS A 177 17.61 12.16 17.23
N ASP A 178 17.42 13.10 16.33
CA ASP A 178 17.74 12.96 14.91
C ASP A 178 19.23 13.23 14.62
N TYR A 179 19.62 13.31 13.35
CA TYR A 179 21.02 13.43 12.97
C TYR A 179 21.54 14.86 13.06
N LEU A 180 22.82 14.98 13.36
CA LEU A 180 23.61 16.17 13.14
C LEU A 180 24.72 15.85 12.14
N LYS A 181 24.86 16.69 11.11
CA LYS A 181 25.72 16.41 9.95
C LYS A 181 26.49 17.66 9.52
N PHE A 182 27.81 17.56 9.49
CA PHE A 182 28.72 18.56 8.98
C PHE A 182 29.30 18.10 7.65
N PHE A 183 29.30 18.99 6.67
CA PHE A 183 29.89 18.77 5.36
C PHE A 183 30.90 19.86 5.05
N PHE A 184 32.13 19.44 4.77
CA PHE A 184 33.21 20.32 4.37
C PHE A 184 33.28 20.37 2.84
N ILE A 185 33.27 21.56 2.26
CA ILE A 185 33.35 21.79 0.82
C ILE A 185 34.52 22.70 0.50
N VAL A 186 35.05 22.61 -0.73
CA VAL A 186 36.05 23.55 -1.25
C VAL A 186 35.37 24.60 -2.12
N GLU A 187 36.14 25.59 -2.59
CA GLU A 187 35.60 26.72 -3.35
C GLU A 187 34.90 26.30 -4.64
N ASP A 188 35.53 25.41 -5.40
CA ASP A 188 34.92 24.83 -6.58
C ASP A 188 33.97 23.69 -6.22
N TRP A 189 32.74 23.79 -6.73
CA TRP A 189 31.73 22.77 -6.51
C TRP A 189 32.04 21.49 -7.29
N GLU A 190 32.59 21.59 -8.50
CA GLU A 190 32.95 20.39 -9.27
C GLU A 190 34.06 19.61 -8.58
N GLU A 191 35.09 20.30 -8.07
CA GLU A 191 36.11 19.71 -7.22
C GLU A 191 35.52 19.07 -5.96
N THR A 192 34.62 19.76 -5.26
CA THR A 192 33.90 19.20 -4.10
C THR A 192 33.19 17.90 -4.46
N GLN A 193 32.47 17.88 -5.59
CA GLN A 193 31.76 16.70 -6.05
C GLN A 193 32.70 15.53 -6.36
N ALA A 194 33.83 15.80 -7.01
CA ALA A 194 34.86 14.81 -7.32
C ALA A 194 35.49 14.24 -6.04
N LEU A 195 35.80 15.09 -5.06
CA LEU A 195 36.36 14.69 -3.77
C LEU A 195 35.42 13.77 -3.00
N TYR A 196 34.14 14.14 -2.84
CA TYR A 196 33.15 13.29 -2.16
C TYR A 196 32.95 11.95 -2.85
N LYS A 197 32.89 11.95 -4.18
CA LYS A 197 32.72 10.72 -4.95
C LYS A 197 33.94 9.81 -4.84
N CYS A 198 35.15 10.38 -4.91
CA CYS A 198 36.41 9.66 -4.75
C CYS A 198 36.49 9.02 -3.36
N GLU A 199 36.32 9.80 -2.30
CA GLU A 199 36.48 9.30 -0.93
C GLU A 199 35.31 8.41 -0.47
N GLY A 200 34.10 8.70 -0.94
CA GLY A 200 32.97 7.78 -0.81
C GLY A 200 33.24 6.43 -1.49
N SER A 201 33.87 6.43 -2.66
CA SER A 201 34.28 5.21 -3.38
C SER A 201 35.40 4.46 -2.66
N ARG A 202 36.36 5.18 -2.06
CA ARG A 202 37.43 4.62 -1.23
C ARG A 202 36.88 3.82 -0.05
N TYR A 203 35.77 4.28 0.52
CA TYR A 203 35.02 3.50 1.49
C TYR A 203 34.20 2.38 0.84
N LEU A 204 33.44 2.67 -0.21
CA LEU A 204 32.48 1.75 -0.82
C LEU A 204 33.14 0.45 -1.32
N PHE A 205 34.21 0.55 -2.09
CA PHE A 205 34.82 -0.58 -2.80
C PHE A 205 35.29 -1.72 -1.89
N PRO A 206 36.06 -1.48 -0.80
CA PRO A 206 36.45 -2.57 0.10
C PRO A 206 35.30 -3.10 0.97
N ASN A 207 34.15 -2.41 1.01
CA ASN A 207 33.01 -2.71 1.86
C ASN A 207 31.75 -3.16 1.10
N ILE A 208 31.79 -3.25 -0.24
CA ILE A 208 30.59 -3.47 -1.07
C ILE A 208 29.93 -4.84 -0.79
N PHE A 209 30.74 -5.87 -0.55
CA PHE A 209 30.24 -7.21 -0.24
C PHE A 209 29.79 -7.34 1.21
N ASN A 210 28.77 -8.15 1.46
CA ASN A 210 28.19 -8.37 2.79
C ASN A 210 29.24 -8.80 3.82
N ASN A 211 30.05 -9.81 3.50
CA ASN A 211 31.19 -10.22 4.30
C ASN A 211 32.29 -10.79 3.39
N ASN A 212 33.47 -10.17 3.46
CA ASN A 212 34.63 -10.54 2.66
C ASN A 212 35.13 -11.96 2.91
N ASP A 213 34.77 -12.60 4.03
CA ASP A 213 35.15 -13.98 4.32
C ASP A 213 34.59 -14.97 3.27
N PHE A 214 33.43 -14.66 2.67
CA PHE A 214 32.78 -15.48 1.64
C PHE A 214 33.16 -15.12 0.21
N ASN A 215 34.09 -14.18 -0.01
CA ASN A 215 34.49 -13.81 -1.36
C ASN A 215 35.31 -14.94 -2.00
N GLU A 216 35.12 -15.16 -3.29
CA GLU A 216 35.87 -16.10 -4.11
C GLU A 216 36.70 -15.33 -5.14
N VAL A 217 37.80 -15.93 -5.60
CA VAL A 217 38.61 -15.39 -6.69
C VAL A 217 38.41 -16.27 -7.91
N GLU A 218 37.86 -15.70 -8.97
CA GLU A 218 37.61 -16.41 -10.24
C GLU A 218 38.15 -15.56 -11.39
N SER A 219 38.99 -16.14 -12.25
CA SER A 219 39.61 -15.45 -13.40
C SER A 219 40.35 -14.14 -13.04
N GLY A 220 40.87 -14.03 -11.80
CA GLY A 220 41.56 -12.83 -11.31
C GLY A 220 40.64 -11.75 -10.74
N GLU A 221 39.32 -11.94 -10.77
CA GLU A 221 38.35 -11.03 -10.19
C GLU A 221 37.84 -11.54 -8.84
N ILE A 222 37.52 -10.61 -7.94
CA ILE A 222 36.91 -10.93 -6.64
C ILE A 222 35.40 -10.91 -6.79
N LEU A 223 34.79 -12.05 -6.53
CA LEU A 223 33.34 -12.22 -6.48
C LEU A 223 32.90 -12.30 -5.03
N GLY A 224 31.82 -11.62 -4.66
CA GLY A 224 31.32 -11.59 -3.29
C GLY A 224 29.80 -11.52 -3.24
N LEU A 225 29.24 -11.87 -2.07
CA LEU A 225 27.80 -11.74 -1.82
C LEU A 225 27.48 -10.25 -1.64
N PRO A 226 26.59 -9.63 -2.44
CA PRO A 226 26.17 -8.24 -2.20
C PRO A 226 25.39 -8.10 -0.89
N ASN A 227 25.25 -6.86 -0.42
CA ASN A 227 24.67 -6.59 0.90
C ASN A 227 23.13 -6.57 0.93
N ASP A 228 22.47 -6.35 -0.21
CA ASP A 228 21.06 -6.00 -0.25
C ASP A 228 20.13 -7.22 -0.12
N ASN A 229 19.17 -7.13 0.81
CA ASN A 229 18.11 -8.12 1.13
C ASN A 229 18.57 -9.55 1.48
N MET A 230 19.87 -9.86 1.38
CA MET A 230 20.46 -11.15 1.75
C MET A 230 21.79 -10.91 2.47
N GLY A 231 21.96 -11.50 3.65
CA GLY A 231 23.19 -11.36 4.43
C GLY A 231 23.57 -12.65 5.13
N MET A 232 24.87 -12.83 5.35
CA MET A 232 25.43 -13.99 6.05
C MET A 232 25.75 -13.60 7.49
N ASN A 233 25.04 -14.24 8.43
CA ASN A 233 25.26 -14.02 9.86
C ASN A 233 25.67 -15.34 10.51
N ALA A 234 26.84 -15.35 11.16
CA ALA A 234 27.34 -16.53 11.89
C ALA A 234 26.35 -17.04 12.96
N LYS A 235 25.54 -16.14 13.55
CA LYS A 235 24.47 -16.50 14.51
C LYS A 235 23.22 -17.09 13.86
N LYS A 236 23.10 -17.02 12.52
CA LYS A 236 21.99 -17.57 11.73
C LYS A 236 22.53 -18.59 10.71
N PRO A 237 23.02 -19.75 11.18
CA PRO A 237 23.67 -20.75 10.33
C PRO A 237 22.78 -21.32 9.22
N TYR A 238 21.46 -21.20 9.36
CA TYR A 238 20.47 -21.66 8.36
C TYR A 238 20.42 -20.80 7.10
N LEU A 239 21.05 -19.62 7.09
CA LEU A 239 21.15 -18.76 5.89
C LEU A 239 22.17 -19.30 4.87
N ALA A 240 23.09 -20.16 5.32
CA ALA A 240 24.10 -20.76 4.46
C ALA A 240 23.57 -22.01 3.75
N ASN A 241 23.87 -22.14 2.46
CA ASN A 241 23.60 -23.32 1.65
C ASN A 241 24.61 -24.45 1.97
N ARG A 242 24.41 -25.13 3.10
CA ARG A 242 25.38 -26.13 3.62
C ARG A 242 25.58 -27.36 2.74
N THR A 243 24.68 -27.62 1.79
CA THR A 243 24.77 -28.76 0.85
C THR A 243 25.45 -28.38 -0.47
N ARG A 244 25.76 -27.10 -0.71
CA ARG A 244 26.42 -26.61 -1.93
C ARG A 244 27.89 -26.35 -1.65
N LYS A 245 28.71 -26.42 -2.71
CA LYS A 245 30.13 -26.02 -2.67
C LYS A 245 30.29 -24.55 -2.29
N VAL A 246 29.44 -23.69 -2.85
CA VAL A 246 29.35 -22.27 -2.50
C VAL A 246 28.25 -22.10 -1.46
N ALA A 247 28.63 -21.68 -0.26
CA ALA A 247 27.73 -21.58 0.88
C ALA A 247 26.77 -20.37 0.80
N VAL A 248 27.03 -19.42 -0.08
CA VAL A 248 26.17 -18.25 -0.31
C VAL A 248 25.19 -18.47 -1.47
N PRO A 249 24.07 -17.73 -1.56
CA PRO A 249 23.06 -17.94 -2.59
C PRO A 249 23.55 -17.60 -4.00
N TYR A 250 24.23 -16.45 -4.14
CA TYR A 250 24.83 -15.96 -5.38
C TYR A 250 26.05 -15.07 -5.06
N LEU A 251 26.89 -14.83 -6.05
CA LEU A 251 28.07 -13.97 -5.99
C LEU A 251 28.03 -13.01 -7.17
N LEU A 252 28.50 -11.78 -6.96
CA LEU A 252 28.64 -10.75 -7.98
C LEU A 252 30.07 -10.21 -7.97
N ASP A 253 30.54 -9.71 -9.12
CA ASP A 253 31.74 -8.87 -9.16
C ASP A 253 31.49 -7.50 -8.52
N LYS A 254 32.56 -6.73 -8.33
CA LYS A 254 32.54 -5.38 -7.73
C LYS A 254 31.54 -4.45 -8.44
N ASN A 255 31.55 -4.42 -9.77
CA ASN A 255 30.77 -3.47 -10.56
C ASN A 255 29.27 -3.84 -10.54
N GLN A 256 28.95 -5.13 -10.63
CA GLN A 256 27.58 -5.62 -10.49
C GLN A 256 27.04 -5.39 -9.08
N ALA A 257 27.86 -5.59 -8.05
CA ALA A 257 27.46 -5.30 -6.67
C ALA A 257 27.21 -3.79 -6.45
N ILE A 258 28.03 -2.90 -7.04
CA ILE A 258 27.80 -1.45 -7.01
C ILE A 258 26.51 -1.08 -7.75
N LEU A 259 26.26 -1.67 -8.92
CA LEU A 259 25.04 -1.45 -9.69
C LEU A 259 23.80 -1.86 -8.89
N GLN A 260 23.84 -3.02 -8.24
CA GLN A 260 22.78 -3.49 -7.36
C GLN A 260 22.55 -2.53 -6.18
N ALA A 261 23.62 -2.11 -5.49
CA ALA A 261 23.50 -1.14 -4.39
C ALA A 261 22.84 0.18 -4.84
N LYS A 262 23.19 0.68 -6.03
CA LYS A 262 22.54 1.86 -6.63
C LYS A 262 21.05 1.65 -6.92
N LEU A 263 20.66 0.47 -7.41
CA LEU A 263 19.25 0.13 -7.60
C LEU A 263 18.50 0.13 -6.26
N PHE A 264 19.08 -0.47 -5.22
CA PHE A 264 18.46 -0.49 -3.89
C PHE A 264 18.35 0.90 -3.27
N ASP A 265 19.36 1.76 -3.45
CA ASP A 265 19.27 3.16 -3.06
C ASP A 265 18.15 3.91 -3.80
N TYR A 266 18.01 3.65 -5.10
CA TYR A 266 16.94 4.21 -5.92
C TYR A 266 15.55 3.75 -5.44
N LEU A 267 15.38 2.46 -5.15
CA LEU A 267 14.16 1.89 -4.58
C LEU A 267 13.86 2.42 -3.17
N MET A 268 14.89 2.65 -2.35
CA MET A 268 14.76 3.23 -1.02
C MET A 268 14.26 4.68 -1.09
N GLY A 269 14.61 5.42 -2.14
CA GLY A 269 14.02 6.72 -2.46
C GLY A 269 12.50 6.62 -2.57
N PHE A 270 11.98 5.73 -3.41
CA PHE A 270 10.53 5.51 -3.54
C PHE A 270 9.88 5.11 -2.22
N ALA A 271 10.42 4.08 -1.55
CA ALA A 271 9.88 3.60 -0.29
C ALA A 271 9.88 4.69 0.80
N SER A 272 10.86 5.59 0.78
CA SER A 272 10.96 6.70 1.73
C SER A 272 9.86 7.74 1.59
N LYS A 273 9.28 7.85 0.38
CA LYS A 273 8.14 8.71 0.03
C LYS A 273 6.80 7.95 0.05
N GLY A 274 6.75 6.77 0.69
CA GLY A 274 5.54 5.94 0.72
C GLY A 274 5.17 5.29 -0.62
N LYS A 275 6.02 5.40 -1.65
CA LYS A 275 5.81 4.82 -2.98
C LYS A 275 6.33 3.40 -3.02
N VAL A 276 5.49 2.48 -2.58
CA VAL A 276 5.85 1.08 -2.31
C VAL A 276 5.40 0.10 -3.40
N ASN A 277 4.67 0.57 -4.41
CA ASN A 277 4.25 -0.21 -5.57
C ASN A 277 5.05 0.27 -6.79
N VAL A 278 6.12 -0.45 -7.13
CA VAL A 278 7.06 -0.05 -8.20
C VAL A 278 6.79 -0.85 -9.46
N TYR A 279 6.69 -0.15 -10.59
CA TYR A 279 6.53 -0.71 -11.93
C TYR A 279 7.78 -0.41 -12.74
N ILE A 280 8.27 -1.44 -13.42
CA ILE A 280 9.44 -1.40 -14.28
C ILE A 280 8.96 -1.73 -15.68
N ASP A 281 8.91 -0.70 -16.52
CA ASP A 281 8.57 -0.77 -17.92
C ASP A 281 9.85 -1.06 -18.71
N ALA A 282 9.97 -2.31 -19.14
CA ALA A 282 11.14 -2.79 -19.87
C ALA A 282 11.18 -2.24 -21.30
N ASP A 283 10.02 -2.04 -21.92
CA ASP A 283 9.88 -1.60 -23.31
C ASP A 283 10.26 -0.12 -23.47
N HIS A 284 9.84 0.73 -22.53
CA HIS A 284 10.12 2.17 -22.55
C HIS A 284 11.28 2.59 -21.64
N LEU A 285 11.96 1.63 -21.01
CA LEU A 285 13.06 1.84 -20.07
C LEU A 285 12.70 2.86 -18.98
N ARG A 286 11.65 2.56 -18.21
CA ARG A 286 11.14 3.47 -17.18
C ARG A 286 10.81 2.74 -15.89
N ILE A 287 11.14 3.35 -14.76
CA ILE A 287 10.75 2.88 -13.43
C ILE A 287 9.89 3.94 -12.76
N ARG A 288 8.77 3.52 -12.14
CA ARG A 288 7.87 4.40 -11.40
C ARG A 288 7.37 3.74 -10.12
N GLY A 289 7.44 4.46 -9.01
CA GLY A 289 6.77 4.09 -7.76
C GLY A 289 5.43 4.79 -7.57
N TYR A 290 4.50 4.09 -6.94
CA TYR A 290 3.18 4.58 -6.53
C TYR A 290 2.89 4.18 -5.09
N SER A 291 2.14 5.00 -4.37
CA SER A 291 1.58 4.65 -3.05
C SER A 291 0.40 3.67 -3.21
N ASN A 292 -0.27 3.31 -2.10
CA ASN A 292 -1.52 2.54 -2.14
C ASN A 292 -2.76 3.38 -2.51
N THR A 293 -2.57 4.69 -2.68
CA THR A 293 -3.62 5.68 -2.94
C THR A 293 -3.38 6.48 -4.23
N GLU A 294 -2.25 6.24 -4.91
CA GLU A 294 -1.97 6.79 -6.24
C GLU A 294 -2.35 5.78 -7.33
N GLU A 295 -3.05 6.24 -8.36
CA GLU A 295 -3.38 5.43 -9.53
C GLU A 295 -2.11 5.12 -10.35
N PRO A 296 -1.75 3.84 -10.53
CA PRO A 296 -0.63 3.47 -11.40
C PRO A 296 -1.00 3.67 -12.87
N GLN A 297 0.02 3.84 -13.72
CA GLN A 297 -0.20 3.82 -15.17
C GLN A 297 -0.24 2.39 -15.69
N GLY A 298 -1.02 2.18 -16.76
CA GLY A 298 -1.05 0.91 -17.47
C GLY A 298 0.33 0.53 -18.03
N LEU A 299 0.54 -0.76 -18.23
CA LEU A 299 1.82 -1.33 -18.64
C LEU A 299 1.59 -2.55 -19.55
N GLU A 300 2.17 -2.54 -20.74
CA GLU A 300 2.06 -3.66 -21.69
C GLU A 300 2.91 -4.85 -21.24
N ASN A 301 4.23 -4.66 -21.06
CA ASN A 301 5.10 -5.69 -20.50
C ASN A 301 6.08 -5.09 -19.48
N GLY A 302 6.29 -5.81 -18.39
CA GLY A 302 7.33 -5.43 -17.45
C GLY A 302 7.21 -6.15 -16.12
N TYR A 303 7.67 -5.48 -15.06
CA TYR A 303 7.78 -6.07 -13.74
C TYR A 303 7.13 -5.18 -12.69
N PHE A 304 6.52 -5.82 -11.71
CA PHE A 304 5.98 -5.19 -10.51
C PHE A 304 6.83 -5.60 -9.32
N LEU A 305 7.20 -4.65 -8.46
CA LEU A 305 7.87 -4.87 -7.18
C LEU A 305 7.07 -4.24 -6.05
N ARG A 306 6.77 -5.02 -5.01
CA ARG A 306 6.25 -4.52 -3.74
C ARG A 306 7.40 -4.26 -2.79
N LEU A 307 7.55 -3.01 -2.38
CA LEU A 307 8.56 -2.60 -1.41
C LEU A 307 7.99 -2.56 0.01
N LYS A 308 8.88 -2.70 1.00
CA LYS A 308 8.64 -2.34 2.39
C LYS A 308 9.80 -1.50 2.90
N LYS A 309 9.50 -0.34 3.49
CA LYS A 309 10.50 0.51 4.13
C LYS A 309 10.89 -0.09 5.48
N GLY A 310 12.11 -0.61 5.58
CA GLY A 310 12.77 -0.98 6.82
C GLY A 310 13.90 -0.01 7.17
N LYS A 311 14.96 -0.53 7.81
CA LYS A 311 16.26 0.18 7.86
C LYS A 311 16.89 0.26 6.47
N GLU A 312 16.68 -0.80 5.68
CA GLU A 312 16.95 -0.91 4.26
C GLU A 312 15.61 -1.11 3.54
N VAL A 313 15.60 -0.98 2.21
CA VAL A 313 14.40 -1.27 1.42
C VAL A 313 14.30 -2.76 1.15
N GLU A 314 13.20 -3.38 1.55
CA GLU A 314 12.94 -4.80 1.31
C GLU A 314 12.01 -4.96 0.11
N ILE A 315 12.26 -5.98 -0.73
CA ILE A 315 11.38 -6.38 -1.82
C ILE A 315 10.59 -7.60 -1.32
N HIS A 316 9.30 -7.43 -1.09
CA HIS A 316 8.42 -8.45 -0.49
C HIS A 316 7.73 -9.32 -1.53
N GLN A 317 7.47 -8.73 -2.70
CA GLN A 317 6.85 -9.43 -3.82
C GLN A 317 7.47 -8.88 -5.11
N GLY A 318 7.68 -9.77 -6.07
CA GLY A 318 7.89 -9.41 -7.46
C GLY A 318 6.87 -10.18 -8.30
N ASP A 319 6.40 -9.59 -9.39
CA ASP A 319 5.61 -10.28 -10.40
C ASP A 319 5.91 -9.76 -11.80
N ILE A 320 5.63 -10.60 -12.80
CA ILE A 320 5.61 -10.19 -14.21
C ILE A 320 4.25 -9.54 -14.48
N ILE A 321 4.27 -8.43 -15.19
CA ILE A 321 3.09 -7.72 -15.66
C ILE A 321 2.97 -7.89 -17.17
N SER A 322 1.80 -8.34 -17.60
CA SER A 322 1.44 -8.46 -19.01
C SER A 322 0.07 -7.84 -19.22
N ASN A 323 -0.03 -6.88 -20.13
CA ASN A 323 -1.24 -6.16 -20.53
C ASN A 323 -2.04 -5.58 -19.35
N TYR A 324 -1.36 -4.92 -18.41
CA TYR A 324 -2.03 -4.19 -17.34
C TYR A 324 -2.71 -2.93 -17.90
N ASN A 325 -4.03 -3.03 -18.07
CA ASN A 325 -4.87 -1.93 -18.54
C ASN A 325 -5.63 -1.29 -17.37
N THR A 326 -5.48 0.02 -17.21
CA THR A 326 -6.21 0.79 -16.19
C THR A 326 -7.62 1.19 -16.64
N ASN A 327 -7.92 1.07 -17.94
CA ASN A 327 -9.26 1.27 -18.48
C ASN A 327 -10.08 -0.02 -18.35
N LEU A 328 -11.33 0.14 -17.92
CA LEU A 328 -12.32 -0.92 -17.89
C LEU A 328 -12.88 -1.12 -19.30
N GLN A 329 -12.85 -2.38 -19.76
CA GLN A 329 -13.48 -2.83 -20.99
C GLN A 329 -14.27 -4.10 -20.67
N PRO A 330 -15.62 -4.05 -20.64
CA PRO A 330 -16.49 -2.89 -20.89
C PRO A 330 -16.42 -1.82 -19.78
N VAL A 331 -17.12 -0.69 -19.97
CA VAL A 331 -17.30 0.34 -18.93
C VAL A 331 -18.17 -0.20 -17.80
N PHE A 332 -17.87 0.17 -16.55
CA PHE A 332 -18.67 -0.21 -15.38
C PHE A 332 -19.81 0.79 -15.15
N TYR A 333 -21.04 0.31 -14.89
CA TYR A 333 -22.20 1.16 -14.61
C TYR A 333 -22.70 0.91 -13.19
N LEU A 334 -22.73 1.94 -12.34
CA LEU A 334 -23.26 1.84 -10.99
C LEU A 334 -24.76 2.15 -11.01
N ARG A 335 -25.62 1.15 -10.75
CA ARG A 335 -27.09 1.28 -10.83
C ARG A 335 -27.77 1.28 -9.47
N ASN A 336 -28.89 2.00 -9.36
CA ASN A 336 -29.73 2.00 -8.15
C ASN A 336 -30.80 0.88 -8.18
N GLY A 337 -30.37 -0.37 -8.34
CA GLY A 337 -31.30 -1.50 -8.48
C GLY A 337 -32.23 -1.70 -7.27
N ILE A 338 -31.80 -1.34 -6.06
CA ILE A 338 -32.64 -1.50 -4.86
C ILE A 338 -33.67 -0.38 -4.70
N GLY A 339 -33.49 0.72 -5.44
CA GLY A 339 -34.31 1.92 -5.42
C GLY A 339 -34.23 2.68 -4.10
N ILE A 340 -33.04 3.15 -3.75
CA ILE A 340 -32.87 4.16 -2.71
C ILE A 340 -33.52 5.47 -3.21
N PRO A 341 -34.41 6.13 -2.43
CA PRO A 341 -35.06 7.37 -2.87
C PRO A 341 -34.07 8.52 -3.06
N ASP A 342 -34.31 9.38 -4.04
CA ASP A 342 -33.44 10.52 -4.37
C ASP A 342 -33.20 11.45 -3.19
N LYS A 343 -34.25 11.75 -2.41
CA LYS A 343 -34.14 12.52 -1.15
C LYS A 343 -33.13 11.93 -0.16
N THR A 344 -32.98 10.60 -0.17
CA THR A 344 -31.95 9.93 0.65
C THR A 344 -30.59 10.07 -0.01
N LEU A 345 -30.48 9.87 -1.32
CA LEU A 345 -29.22 9.99 -2.06
C LEU A 345 -28.59 11.39 -1.95
N GLU A 346 -29.39 12.43 -2.13
CA GLU A 346 -29.00 13.84 -1.99
C GLU A 346 -28.41 14.14 -0.60
N LYS A 347 -28.99 13.58 0.46
CA LYS A 347 -28.51 13.76 1.83
C LYS A 347 -27.10 13.20 2.07
N TYR A 348 -26.70 12.19 1.30
CA TYR A 348 -25.41 11.50 1.45
C TYR A 348 -24.42 11.79 0.32
N ASP A 349 -24.78 12.66 -0.64
CA ASP A 349 -23.99 12.97 -1.83
C ASP A 349 -23.55 11.71 -2.60
N ILE A 350 -24.49 10.79 -2.82
CA ILE A 350 -24.25 9.53 -3.52
C ILE A 350 -24.91 9.58 -4.89
N GLN A 351 -24.11 9.37 -5.93
CA GLN A 351 -24.59 9.31 -7.30
C GLN A 351 -24.74 7.86 -7.77
N TYR A 352 -25.84 7.59 -8.46
CA TYR A 352 -26.13 6.34 -9.18
C TYR A 352 -26.49 6.67 -10.63
N ASN A 353 -26.55 5.64 -11.46
CA ASN A 353 -26.72 5.75 -12.92
C ASN A 353 -25.52 6.44 -13.59
N THR A 354 -24.36 6.31 -12.97
CA THR A 354 -23.07 6.81 -13.46
C THR A 354 -22.27 5.68 -14.09
N SER A 355 -21.47 6.03 -15.09
CA SER A 355 -20.51 5.13 -15.72
C SER A 355 -19.08 5.45 -15.26
N HIS A 356 -18.28 4.41 -15.06
CA HIS A 356 -16.87 4.48 -14.68
C HIS A 356 -16.04 3.68 -15.66
N ASP A 357 -15.08 4.33 -16.32
CA ASP A 357 -14.20 3.76 -17.33
C ASP A 357 -12.81 3.39 -16.77
N LYS A 358 -12.50 3.77 -15.51
CA LYS A 358 -11.22 3.48 -14.85
C LYS A 358 -11.34 2.41 -13.78
N LEU A 359 -10.41 1.46 -13.80
CA LEU A 359 -10.27 0.40 -12.78
C LEU A 359 -10.02 1.01 -11.40
N TRP A 360 -9.31 2.14 -11.34
CA TRP A 360 -9.06 2.86 -10.11
C TRP A 360 -10.33 3.39 -9.44
N MET A 361 -11.30 3.88 -10.22
CA MET A 361 -12.60 4.30 -9.70
C MET A 361 -13.37 3.11 -9.12
N LEU A 362 -13.35 1.96 -9.82
CA LEU A 362 -13.99 0.73 -9.35
C LEU A 362 -13.35 0.19 -8.05
N LYS A 363 -12.02 0.25 -7.93
CA LYS A 363 -11.30 -0.01 -6.67
C LYS A 363 -11.82 0.89 -5.55
N GLY A 364 -11.96 2.19 -5.80
CA GLY A 364 -12.49 3.15 -4.84
C GLY A 364 -13.90 2.81 -4.37
N LEU A 365 -14.81 2.48 -5.30
CA LEU A 365 -16.18 2.07 -4.99
C LEU A 365 -16.24 0.80 -4.14
N ILE A 366 -15.43 -0.21 -4.49
CA ILE A 366 -15.31 -1.47 -3.74
C ILE A 366 -14.78 -1.21 -2.33
N ASP A 367 -13.69 -0.46 -2.20
CA ASP A 367 -13.10 -0.15 -0.90
C ASP A 367 -14.08 0.62 -0.01
N GLN A 368 -14.71 1.67 -0.55
CA GLN A 368 -15.66 2.49 0.20
C GLN A 368 -16.91 1.69 0.63
N THR A 369 -17.49 0.90 -0.28
CA THR A 369 -18.83 0.31 -0.07
C THR A 369 -18.75 -1.04 0.64
N PHE A 370 -17.78 -1.89 0.30
CA PHE A 370 -17.63 -3.21 0.91
C PHE A 370 -16.69 -3.18 2.12
N PHE A 371 -15.64 -2.36 2.09
CA PHE A 371 -14.59 -2.38 3.11
C PHE A 371 -14.53 -1.12 3.99
N GLU A 372 -15.45 -0.17 3.81
CA GLU A 372 -15.51 1.07 4.59
C GLU A 372 -14.19 1.86 4.56
N ASN A 373 -13.52 1.91 3.40
CA ASN A 373 -12.20 2.53 3.16
C ASN A 373 -11.02 1.87 3.88
N LYS A 374 -11.16 0.61 4.29
CA LYS A 374 -10.13 -0.12 5.04
C LYS A 374 -9.31 -1.06 4.16
N LEU A 375 -9.68 -1.31 2.91
CA LEU A 375 -8.95 -2.23 2.03
C LEU A 375 -7.60 -1.64 1.60
N SER A 376 -7.58 -0.42 1.03
CA SER A 376 -6.37 0.16 0.42
C SER A 376 -5.20 0.30 1.39
N ASN A 377 -5.50 0.60 2.66
CA ASN A 377 -4.50 0.74 3.71
C ASN A 377 -4.08 -0.60 4.34
N ASN A 378 -4.79 -1.71 4.07
CA ASN A 378 -4.57 -3.01 4.70
C ASN A 378 -4.27 -4.15 3.73
N PHE A 379 -3.91 -3.86 2.47
CA PHE A 379 -3.43 -4.87 1.52
C PHE A 379 -2.27 -5.70 2.08
N PHE A 380 -1.32 -5.07 2.78
CA PHE A 380 -0.11 -5.72 3.29
C PHE A 380 0.11 -5.56 4.80
N THR A 381 -0.92 -5.08 5.53
CA THR A 381 -0.84 -4.96 6.99
C THR A 381 -0.95 -6.35 7.62
N GLU A 382 -0.10 -6.66 8.59
CA GLU A 382 -0.17 -7.92 9.33
C GLU A 382 -1.54 -8.10 10.00
N ALA A 383 -2.10 -9.31 9.99
CA ALA A 383 -3.48 -9.55 10.45
C ALA A 383 -3.73 -9.10 11.90
N LYS A 384 -2.72 -9.18 12.76
CA LYS A 384 -2.76 -8.72 14.16
C LYS A 384 -2.82 -7.19 14.30
N ASP A 385 -2.28 -6.46 13.33
CA ASP A 385 -2.14 -4.99 13.36
C ASP A 385 -3.31 -4.29 12.66
N ILE A 386 -4.22 -5.05 12.02
CA ILE A 386 -5.44 -4.51 11.39
C ILE A 386 -6.45 -4.12 12.48
N ALA A 387 -6.69 -2.81 12.60
CA ALA A 387 -7.67 -2.19 13.50
C ALA A 387 -9.11 -2.30 12.98
N ILE A 388 -9.61 -3.54 12.85
CA ILE A 388 -11.01 -3.84 12.52
C ILE A 388 -11.59 -4.74 13.62
N THR A 389 -12.65 -4.26 14.27
CA THR A 389 -13.35 -4.98 15.34
C THR A 389 -14.46 -5.89 14.81
N ASP A 390 -15.06 -5.56 13.67
CA ASP A 390 -16.07 -6.38 13.00
C ASP A 390 -15.41 -7.65 12.40
N GLY A 391 -15.74 -8.80 12.99
CA GLY A 391 -15.12 -10.08 12.63
C GLY A 391 -15.41 -10.55 11.21
N VAL A 392 -16.62 -10.27 10.68
CA VAL A 392 -16.96 -10.64 9.30
C VAL A 392 -16.17 -9.76 8.34
N LEU A 393 -16.18 -8.45 8.54
CA LEU A 393 -15.42 -7.51 7.72
C LEU A 393 -13.92 -7.80 7.73
N LYS A 394 -13.35 -8.10 8.91
CA LYS A 394 -11.93 -8.46 9.03
C LYS A 394 -11.62 -9.74 8.27
N ARG A 395 -12.47 -10.77 8.41
CA ARG A 395 -12.32 -12.03 7.69
C ARG A 395 -12.39 -11.84 6.17
N THR A 396 -13.43 -11.17 5.65
CA THR A 396 -13.56 -10.96 4.20
C THR A 396 -12.44 -10.09 3.65
N LEU A 397 -11.94 -9.10 4.38
CA LEU A 397 -10.74 -8.35 3.99
C LEU A 397 -9.53 -9.27 3.84
N LEU A 398 -9.23 -10.08 4.85
CA LEU A 398 -8.09 -11.00 4.84
C LEU A 398 -8.21 -12.06 3.74
N GLU A 399 -9.41 -12.60 3.50
CA GLU A 399 -9.66 -13.61 2.46
C GLU A 399 -9.54 -13.04 1.03
N SER A 400 -9.72 -11.74 0.83
CA SER A 400 -9.86 -11.14 -0.51
C SER A 400 -8.71 -10.22 -0.93
N ARG A 401 -8.00 -9.60 0.02
CA ARG A 401 -7.08 -8.49 -0.26
C ARG A 401 -5.99 -8.81 -1.29
N ASP A 402 -5.44 -10.02 -1.30
CA ASP A 402 -4.34 -10.38 -2.19
C ASP A 402 -4.82 -10.47 -3.64
N ARG A 403 -6.00 -11.06 -3.86
CA ARG A 403 -6.63 -11.17 -5.18
C ARG A 403 -7.10 -9.81 -5.68
N LEU A 404 -7.73 -9.02 -4.81
CA LEU A 404 -8.15 -7.66 -5.15
C LEU A 404 -6.94 -6.76 -5.45
N PHE A 405 -5.85 -6.89 -4.70
CA PHE A 405 -4.60 -6.20 -4.99
C PHE A 405 -4.07 -6.60 -6.37
N ALA A 406 -4.02 -7.90 -6.67
CA ALA A 406 -3.56 -8.39 -7.96
C ALA A 406 -4.41 -7.89 -9.13
N TRP A 407 -5.73 -7.81 -8.94
CA TRP A 407 -6.60 -7.21 -9.95
C TRP A 407 -6.31 -5.73 -10.14
N PHE A 408 -6.33 -4.95 -9.07
CA PHE A 408 -6.25 -3.49 -9.16
C PHE A 408 -4.88 -2.97 -9.58
N TYR A 409 -3.79 -3.62 -9.15
CA TYR A 409 -2.41 -3.16 -9.39
C TYR A 409 -1.70 -3.96 -10.48
N LYS A 410 -2.15 -5.16 -10.81
CA LYS A 410 -1.45 -6.03 -11.77
C LYS A 410 -2.32 -6.46 -12.95
N GLY A 411 -3.62 -6.16 -12.93
CA GLY A 411 -4.56 -6.54 -13.97
C GLY A 411 -5.03 -8.00 -13.91
N CYS A 412 -4.62 -8.76 -12.90
CA CYS A 412 -4.97 -10.18 -12.77
C CYS A 412 -6.44 -10.35 -12.35
N ARG A 413 -7.30 -10.77 -13.28
CA ARG A 413 -8.75 -10.93 -13.05
C ARG A 413 -9.19 -12.33 -12.61
N GLU A 414 -8.25 -13.25 -12.41
CA GLU A 414 -8.54 -14.65 -12.08
C GLU A 414 -9.42 -14.78 -10.83
N ASN A 415 -10.57 -15.44 -10.98
CA ASN A 415 -11.54 -15.73 -9.91
C ASN A 415 -11.99 -14.51 -9.10
N VAL A 416 -11.88 -13.30 -9.67
CA VAL A 416 -12.31 -12.07 -9.00
C VAL A 416 -13.82 -12.01 -8.88
N GLU A 417 -14.55 -12.44 -9.91
CA GLU A 417 -16.02 -12.50 -9.91
C GLU A 417 -16.54 -13.42 -8.79
N GLU A 418 -16.08 -14.67 -8.76
CA GLU A 418 -16.45 -15.65 -7.72
C GLU A 418 -16.11 -15.16 -6.30
N LEU A 419 -14.95 -14.51 -6.16
CA LEU A 419 -14.54 -13.92 -4.88
C LEU A 419 -15.49 -12.81 -4.45
N LEU A 420 -15.78 -11.85 -5.35
CA LEU A 420 -16.66 -10.72 -5.08
C LEU A 420 -18.09 -11.19 -4.81
N ASP A 421 -18.57 -12.20 -5.54
CA ASP A 421 -19.87 -12.80 -5.31
C ASP A 421 -19.99 -13.33 -3.87
N LYS A 422 -19.02 -14.13 -3.41
CA LYS A 422 -19.01 -14.64 -2.03
C LYS A 422 -18.93 -13.52 -0.98
N ILE A 423 -17.92 -12.64 -1.07
CA ILE A 423 -17.65 -11.70 0.02
C ILE A 423 -18.69 -10.59 0.10
N SER A 424 -19.27 -10.17 -1.02
CA SER A 424 -20.30 -9.12 -1.02
C SER A 424 -21.56 -9.59 -0.29
N MET A 425 -21.98 -10.85 -0.46
CA MET A 425 -23.09 -11.40 0.33
C MET A 425 -22.78 -11.47 1.82
N ASP A 426 -21.60 -11.95 2.21
CA ASP A 426 -21.20 -11.99 3.62
C ASP A 426 -21.26 -10.61 4.28
N LEU A 427 -20.79 -9.58 3.56
CA LEU A 427 -20.78 -8.19 4.01
C LEU A 427 -22.19 -7.58 4.09
N ILE A 428 -23.04 -7.85 3.10
CA ILE A 428 -24.46 -7.41 3.10
C ILE A 428 -25.20 -7.99 4.31
N ILE A 429 -25.10 -9.31 4.52
CA ILE A 429 -25.76 -9.99 5.62
C ILE A 429 -25.25 -9.47 6.97
N ASN A 430 -23.95 -9.20 7.08
CA ASN A 430 -23.36 -8.59 8.27
C ASN A 430 -23.83 -7.14 8.49
N ALA A 431 -23.93 -6.32 7.43
CA ALA A 431 -24.46 -4.97 7.53
C ALA A 431 -25.92 -4.97 8.02
N ILE A 432 -26.74 -5.88 7.49
CA ILE A 432 -28.13 -6.10 7.93
C ILE A 432 -28.17 -6.53 9.39
N GLY A 433 -27.39 -7.54 9.79
CA GLY A 433 -27.38 -8.07 11.16
C GLY A 433 -27.00 -7.01 12.20
N ASN A 434 -26.13 -6.06 11.84
CA ASN A 434 -25.68 -4.94 12.67
C ASN A 434 -26.56 -3.68 12.54
N GLY A 435 -27.70 -3.76 11.85
CA GLY A 435 -28.64 -2.64 11.71
C GLY A 435 -28.21 -1.52 10.77
N ARG A 436 -27.17 -1.73 9.98
CA ARG A 436 -26.66 -0.79 8.99
C ARG A 436 -27.40 -0.95 7.65
N VAL A 437 -28.73 -0.82 7.67
CA VAL A 437 -29.61 -1.04 6.51
C VAL A 437 -29.22 -0.17 5.31
N PHE A 438 -28.88 1.10 5.55
CA PHE A 438 -28.45 1.99 4.47
C PHE A 438 -27.15 1.53 3.79
N LEU A 439 -26.18 1.03 4.57
CA LEU A 439 -24.96 0.44 4.02
C LEU A 439 -25.29 -0.82 3.19
N ALA A 440 -26.15 -1.70 3.71
CA ALA A 440 -26.58 -2.90 2.99
C ALA A 440 -27.23 -2.57 1.64
N ARG A 441 -28.05 -1.51 1.55
CA ARG A 441 -28.63 -1.03 0.29
C ARG A 441 -27.56 -0.64 -0.73
N ARG A 442 -26.55 0.12 -0.30
CA ARG A 442 -25.42 0.50 -1.16
C ARG A 442 -24.63 -0.71 -1.63
N GLN A 443 -24.40 -1.67 -0.73
CA GLN A 443 -23.69 -2.90 -1.02
C GLN A 443 -24.44 -3.78 -2.04
N PHE A 444 -25.77 -3.87 -1.96
CA PHE A 444 -26.59 -4.52 -2.99
C PHE A 444 -26.43 -3.86 -4.36
N ASN A 445 -26.56 -2.53 -4.43
CA ASN A 445 -26.42 -1.81 -5.69
C ASN A 445 -25.04 -2.05 -6.34
N LEU A 446 -23.95 -1.99 -5.55
CA LEU A 446 -22.62 -2.29 -6.06
C LEU A 446 -22.48 -3.76 -6.48
N ARG A 447 -23.00 -4.70 -5.69
CA ARG A 447 -22.97 -6.13 -6.00
C ARG A 447 -23.64 -6.44 -7.34
N TRP A 448 -24.88 -5.98 -7.55
CA TRP A 448 -25.60 -6.24 -8.80
C TRP A 448 -24.93 -5.58 -10.00
N SER A 449 -24.43 -4.35 -9.83
CA SER A 449 -23.66 -3.67 -10.86
C SER A 449 -22.37 -4.42 -11.22
N LEU A 450 -21.71 -5.06 -10.24
CA LEU A 450 -20.54 -5.90 -10.47
C LEU A 450 -20.89 -7.20 -11.21
N ILE A 451 -22.01 -7.84 -10.87
CA ILE A 451 -22.50 -9.03 -11.58
C ILE A 451 -22.70 -8.70 -13.07
N ASP A 452 -23.43 -7.62 -13.35
CA ASP A 452 -23.67 -7.13 -14.72
C ASP A 452 -22.37 -6.77 -15.46
N TYR A 453 -21.40 -6.20 -14.74
CA TYR A 453 -20.09 -5.88 -15.28
C TYR A 453 -19.29 -7.12 -15.72
N PHE A 454 -19.28 -8.18 -14.90
CA PHE A 454 -18.54 -9.40 -15.21
C PHE A 454 -19.26 -10.26 -16.26
N SER A 455 -20.60 -10.33 -16.20
CA SER A 455 -21.42 -11.01 -17.23
C SER A 455 -21.42 -10.27 -18.57
N LYS A 456 -21.09 -8.97 -18.56
CA LYS A 456 -21.15 -8.06 -19.72
C LYS A 456 -22.58 -7.90 -20.26
N ASP A 457 -23.56 -7.90 -19.37
CA ASP A 457 -24.98 -7.67 -19.68
C ASP A 457 -25.65 -6.74 -18.67
N ARG A 458 -26.97 -6.58 -18.76
CA ARG A 458 -27.81 -5.82 -17.81
C ARG A 458 -28.78 -6.75 -17.07
N GLY A 459 -28.37 -8.01 -16.86
CA GLY A 459 -29.26 -9.07 -16.38
C GLY A 459 -29.82 -8.80 -14.99
N MET A 460 -28.96 -8.42 -14.04
CA MET A 460 -29.37 -8.11 -12.67
C MET A 460 -30.09 -6.77 -12.55
N GLU A 461 -29.67 -5.74 -13.27
CA GLU A 461 -30.38 -4.46 -13.35
C GLU A 461 -31.86 -4.69 -13.74
N LEU A 462 -32.09 -5.33 -14.90
CA LEU A 462 -33.43 -5.60 -15.41
C LEU A 462 -34.22 -6.52 -14.48
N ARG A 463 -33.58 -7.55 -13.89
CA ARG A 463 -34.22 -8.45 -12.93
C ARG A 463 -34.73 -7.68 -11.70
N MET A 464 -33.93 -6.77 -11.15
CA MET A 464 -34.30 -6.02 -9.95
C MET A 464 -35.37 -4.96 -10.21
N GLU A 465 -35.30 -4.27 -11.35
CA GLU A 465 -36.38 -3.37 -11.80
C GLU A 465 -37.69 -4.14 -11.92
N ASN A 466 -37.64 -5.31 -12.58
CA ASN A 466 -38.81 -6.14 -12.82
C ASN A 466 -39.42 -6.68 -11.52
N VAL A 467 -38.63 -7.26 -10.61
CA VAL A 467 -39.14 -7.80 -9.34
C VAL A 467 -39.85 -6.72 -8.51
N ARG A 468 -39.30 -5.50 -8.46
CA ARG A 468 -39.91 -4.39 -7.72
C ARG A 468 -41.18 -3.89 -8.37
N LYS A 469 -41.15 -3.68 -9.69
CA LYS A 469 -42.29 -3.23 -10.48
C LYS A 469 -43.45 -4.23 -10.40
N ILE A 470 -43.18 -5.52 -10.68
CA ILE A 470 -44.17 -6.59 -10.63
C ILE A 470 -44.81 -6.69 -9.24
N LEU A 471 -44.02 -6.66 -8.17
CA LEU A 471 -44.59 -6.74 -6.81
C LEU A 471 -45.48 -5.53 -6.50
N TRP A 472 -45.09 -4.33 -6.94
CA TRP A 472 -45.90 -3.11 -6.79
C TRP A 472 -47.19 -3.16 -7.60
N GLU A 473 -47.15 -3.64 -8.83
CA GLU A 473 -48.36 -3.82 -9.66
C GLU A 473 -49.29 -4.85 -9.01
N LYS A 474 -48.77 -6.03 -8.65
CA LYS A 474 -49.51 -7.13 -8.03
C LYS A 474 -50.19 -6.73 -6.73
N MET A 475 -49.53 -5.99 -5.84
CA MET A 475 -50.19 -5.53 -4.60
C MET A 475 -51.33 -4.54 -4.83
N ASN A 476 -51.45 -3.95 -6.03
CA ASN A 476 -52.50 -3.02 -6.41
C ASN A 476 -53.57 -3.65 -7.32
N LEU A 477 -53.40 -4.92 -7.74
CA LEU A 477 -54.39 -5.65 -8.50
C LEU A 477 -55.62 -5.97 -7.64
N LYS A 478 -56.78 -5.97 -8.31
CA LYS A 478 -58.04 -6.45 -7.74
C LYS A 478 -58.23 -7.94 -8.01
N ASP A 479 -57.75 -8.41 -9.16
CA ASP A 479 -57.80 -9.80 -9.56
C ASP A 479 -56.72 -10.63 -8.84
N ASP A 480 -56.96 -11.94 -8.80
CA ASP A 480 -56.04 -12.92 -8.23
C ASP A 480 -54.77 -13.04 -9.07
N TRP A 481 -53.64 -13.36 -8.43
CA TRP A 481 -52.33 -13.47 -9.07
C TRP A 481 -51.41 -14.44 -8.33
N GLU A 482 -50.36 -14.90 -9.00
CA GLU A 482 -49.35 -15.78 -8.40
C GLU A 482 -47.94 -15.22 -8.58
N PHE A 483 -46.98 -15.66 -7.74
CA PHE A 483 -45.57 -15.35 -7.95
C PHE A 483 -45.00 -16.20 -9.08
N MET A 484 -44.32 -15.57 -10.05
CA MET A 484 -43.82 -16.29 -11.23
C MET A 484 -42.44 -16.93 -11.01
N SER A 485 -41.74 -16.54 -9.94
CA SER A 485 -40.37 -16.97 -9.63
C SER A 485 -40.07 -16.93 -8.13
N GLY A 486 -39.07 -17.71 -7.71
CA GLY A 486 -38.50 -17.65 -6.37
C GLY A 486 -37.92 -16.28 -5.99
N ASP A 487 -37.61 -15.43 -6.97
CA ASP A 487 -37.14 -14.06 -6.72
C ASP A 487 -38.26 -13.15 -6.24
N GLU A 488 -39.39 -13.18 -6.96
CA GLU A 488 -40.59 -12.43 -6.56
C GLU A 488 -41.04 -12.88 -5.17
N PHE A 489 -41.10 -14.20 -4.94
CA PHE A 489 -41.40 -14.76 -3.63
C PHE A 489 -40.42 -14.27 -2.56
N GLY A 490 -39.11 -14.40 -2.82
CA GLY A 490 -38.06 -14.04 -1.87
C GLY A 490 -38.13 -12.56 -1.48
N TYR A 491 -38.23 -11.70 -2.48
CA TYR A 491 -38.33 -10.25 -2.29
C TYR A 491 -39.61 -9.86 -1.52
N ALA A 492 -40.76 -10.44 -1.89
CA ALA A 492 -42.02 -10.24 -1.17
C ALA A 492 -41.95 -10.73 0.29
N ALA A 493 -41.35 -11.89 0.53
CA ALA A 493 -41.13 -12.41 1.88
C ALA A 493 -40.27 -11.46 2.72
N GLY A 494 -39.19 -10.91 2.15
CA GLY A 494 -38.36 -9.89 2.80
C GLY A 494 -39.13 -8.62 3.16
N GLN A 495 -39.89 -8.07 2.19
CA GLN A 495 -40.78 -6.91 2.38
C GLN A 495 -41.79 -7.16 3.51
N MET A 496 -42.39 -8.35 3.55
CA MET A 496 -43.35 -8.75 4.57
C MET A 496 -42.71 -8.83 5.96
N VAL A 497 -41.50 -9.39 6.08
CA VAL A 497 -40.74 -9.40 7.34
C VAL A 497 -40.50 -7.98 7.84
N SER A 498 -40.01 -7.09 6.96
CA SER A 498 -39.71 -5.70 7.29
C SER A 498 -40.97 -4.94 7.71
N TYR A 499 -42.08 -5.13 6.99
CA TYR A 499 -43.38 -4.56 7.32
C TYR A 499 -43.88 -5.02 8.70
N LEU A 500 -43.89 -6.32 8.98
CA LEU A 500 -44.36 -6.84 10.26
C LEU A 500 -43.51 -6.34 11.43
N ILE A 501 -42.19 -6.24 11.26
CA ILE A 501 -41.31 -5.66 12.28
C ILE A 501 -41.62 -4.18 12.48
N SER A 502 -41.95 -3.43 11.42
CA SER A 502 -42.34 -2.02 11.51
C SER A 502 -43.57 -1.81 12.40
N LYS A 503 -44.49 -2.78 12.48
CA LYS A 503 -45.68 -2.79 13.36
C LYS A 503 -45.39 -3.00 14.84
N SER A 504 -44.18 -3.43 15.20
CA SER A 504 -43.81 -3.56 16.60
C SER A 504 -43.88 -2.20 17.33
N LYS A 505 -44.55 -2.15 18.49
CA LYS A 505 -44.54 -0.98 19.39
C LYS A 505 -43.27 -0.88 20.24
N ALA A 506 -42.33 -1.82 20.11
CA ALA A 506 -41.08 -1.80 20.86
C ALA A 506 -40.18 -0.63 20.39
N ASN A 507 -39.59 0.07 21.36
CA ASN A 507 -38.66 1.18 21.11
C ASN A 507 -37.38 0.73 20.39
N ASN A 508 -36.93 -0.50 20.63
CA ASN A 508 -35.77 -1.09 19.96
C ASN A 508 -36.21 -2.24 19.05
N LYS A 509 -35.89 -2.14 17.75
CA LYS A 509 -36.17 -3.14 16.72
C LYS A 509 -34.84 -3.56 16.09
N PRO A 510 -34.09 -4.46 16.74
CA PRO A 510 -32.77 -4.84 16.23
C PRO A 510 -32.93 -5.52 14.88
N SER A 511 -32.08 -5.16 13.91
CA SER A 511 -32.15 -5.74 12.57
C SER A 511 -31.79 -7.22 12.54
N SER A 512 -31.22 -7.77 13.61
CA SER A 512 -31.07 -9.21 13.84
C SER A 512 -32.38 -10.01 13.81
N LEU A 513 -33.54 -9.34 13.91
CA LEU A 513 -34.87 -9.96 13.73
C LEU A 513 -35.07 -10.62 12.36
N VAL A 514 -34.28 -10.25 11.35
CA VAL A 514 -34.31 -10.89 10.03
C VAL A 514 -33.48 -12.18 9.96
N ASN A 515 -32.55 -12.41 10.90
CA ASN A 515 -31.66 -13.58 10.88
C ASN A 515 -32.39 -14.93 10.80
N PRO A 516 -33.54 -15.15 11.47
CA PRO A 516 -34.33 -16.36 11.27
C PRO A 516 -34.78 -16.56 9.82
N TYR A 517 -34.93 -15.52 9.03
CA TYR A 517 -35.32 -15.64 7.62
C TYR A 517 -34.11 -15.88 6.73
N LEU A 518 -33.01 -15.15 6.95
CA LEU A 518 -31.75 -15.33 6.22
C LEU A 518 -31.14 -16.73 6.43
N ASN A 519 -31.32 -17.30 7.64
CA ASN A 519 -30.84 -18.64 8.00
C ASN A 519 -31.84 -19.76 7.67
N ALA A 520 -32.96 -19.46 6.99
CA ALA A 520 -33.90 -20.49 6.59
C ALA A 520 -33.31 -21.43 5.53
N LYS A 521 -33.64 -22.72 5.63
CA LYS A 521 -33.16 -23.75 4.69
C LYS A 521 -34.05 -23.92 3.47
N ASN A 522 -35.34 -23.58 3.58
CA ASN A 522 -36.32 -23.77 2.51
C ASN A 522 -37.55 -22.84 2.68
N HIS A 523 -38.39 -22.81 1.65
CA HIS A 523 -39.64 -22.04 1.58
C HIS A 523 -40.58 -22.33 2.76
N THR A 524 -40.75 -23.59 3.16
CA THR A 524 -41.63 -23.99 4.28
C THR A 524 -41.20 -23.36 5.60
N VAL A 525 -39.89 -23.30 5.88
CA VAL A 525 -39.36 -22.66 7.09
C VAL A 525 -39.64 -21.15 7.09
N ILE A 526 -39.52 -20.48 5.94
CA ILE A 526 -39.87 -19.06 5.79
C ILE A 526 -41.35 -18.84 6.10
N LYS A 527 -42.24 -19.57 5.43
CA LYS A 527 -43.69 -19.46 5.63
C LYS A 527 -44.09 -19.65 7.09
N ARG A 528 -43.57 -20.69 7.73
CA ARG A 528 -43.81 -20.96 9.17
C ARG A 528 -43.35 -19.82 10.06
N ARG A 529 -42.15 -19.27 9.84
CA ARG A 529 -41.61 -18.16 10.63
C ARG A 529 -42.40 -16.86 10.39
N LEU A 530 -42.78 -16.59 9.14
CA LEU A 530 -43.62 -15.44 8.76
C LEU A 530 -45.00 -15.54 9.41
N LEU A 531 -45.62 -16.71 9.42
CA LEU A 531 -46.91 -16.93 10.09
C LEU A 531 -46.83 -16.65 11.60
N GLN A 532 -45.75 -17.07 12.26
CA GLN A 532 -45.51 -16.76 13.68
C GLN A 532 -45.36 -15.25 13.89
N LEU A 533 -44.63 -14.57 13.00
CA LEU A 533 -44.42 -13.13 13.07
C LEU A 533 -45.72 -12.35 12.81
N TYR A 534 -46.53 -12.83 11.85
CA TYR A 534 -47.84 -12.26 11.55
C TYR A 534 -48.77 -12.35 12.75
N LYS A 535 -48.91 -13.53 13.36
CA LYS A 535 -49.72 -13.72 14.58
C LYS A 535 -49.30 -12.81 15.73
N LYS A 536 -48.02 -12.41 15.77
CA LYS A 536 -47.49 -11.50 16.80
C LYS A 536 -47.89 -10.04 16.55
N TYR A 537 -48.03 -9.60 15.29
CA TYR A 537 -48.18 -8.19 14.92
C TYR A 537 -49.46 -7.85 14.16
N ASN A 538 -50.32 -8.83 13.89
CA ASN A 538 -51.58 -8.63 13.16
C ASN A 538 -52.60 -7.74 13.89
N TYR A 539 -52.43 -7.46 15.19
CA TYR A 539 -53.28 -6.53 15.94
C TYR A 539 -53.26 -5.08 15.38
N ASP A 540 -52.26 -4.72 14.58
CA ASP A 540 -52.10 -3.39 13.95
C ASP A 540 -52.21 -3.45 12.42
N ILE A 541 -52.86 -4.51 11.90
CA ILE A 541 -53.14 -4.72 10.48
C ILE A 541 -54.65 -4.74 10.30
N SER A 542 -55.18 -3.79 9.53
CA SER A 542 -56.60 -3.71 9.26
C SER A 542 -57.06 -4.84 8.34
N HIS A 543 -58.02 -5.63 8.77
CA HIS A 543 -58.57 -6.75 8.01
C HIS A 543 -59.59 -6.26 6.98
N TYR A 544 -59.14 -6.06 5.73
CA TYR A 544 -59.98 -5.57 4.63
C TYR A 544 -59.57 -6.24 3.31
N PRO A 545 -60.51 -6.57 2.41
CA PRO A 545 -60.22 -7.30 1.17
C PRO A 545 -59.14 -6.67 0.28
N ASP A 546 -58.99 -5.34 0.34
CA ASP A 546 -58.02 -4.58 -0.43
C ASP A 546 -56.74 -4.21 0.33
N ASN A 547 -56.52 -4.77 1.52
CA ASN A 547 -55.29 -4.52 2.27
C ASN A 547 -54.08 -5.18 1.59
N ARG A 548 -53.14 -4.36 1.11
CA ARG A 548 -51.93 -4.82 0.43
C ARG A 548 -51.09 -5.80 1.23
N ALA A 549 -50.97 -5.59 2.55
CA ALA A 549 -50.18 -6.45 3.42
C ALA A 549 -50.84 -7.83 3.58
N GLU A 550 -52.17 -7.88 3.68
CA GLU A 550 -52.90 -9.15 3.72
C GLU A 550 -52.84 -9.90 2.39
N LYS A 551 -52.99 -9.20 1.26
CA LYS A 551 -52.81 -9.78 -0.08
C LYS A 551 -51.44 -10.43 -0.21
N ILE A 552 -50.36 -9.66 -0.01
CA ILE A 552 -48.98 -10.17 -0.11
C ILE A 552 -48.76 -11.36 0.84
N PHE A 553 -49.22 -11.27 2.08
CA PHE A 553 -49.07 -12.35 3.05
C PHE A 553 -49.76 -13.64 2.60
N THR A 554 -50.99 -13.55 2.09
CA THR A 554 -51.74 -14.69 1.57
C THR A 554 -51.01 -15.36 0.39
N HIS A 555 -50.61 -14.59 -0.62
CA HIS A 555 -49.86 -15.15 -1.76
C HIS A 555 -48.51 -15.76 -1.35
N ILE A 556 -47.84 -15.22 -0.34
CA ILE A 556 -46.62 -15.84 0.22
C ILE A 556 -46.96 -17.21 0.82
N MET A 557 -48.09 -17.34 1.52
CA MET A 557 -48.53 -18.61 2.09
C MET A 557 -48.94 -19.62 1.02
N ASP A 558 -49.49 -19.16 -0.10
CA ASP A 558 -49.97 -20.01 -1.20
C ASP A 558 -48.87 -20.42 -2.18
N TYR A 559 -47.75 -19.68 -2.25
CA TYR A 559 -46.68 -19.93 -3.21
C TYR A 559 -46.13 -21.37 -3.19
N MET A 560 -46.30 -22.11 -4.28
CA MET A 560 -45.72 -23.44 -4.42
C MET A 560 -44.42 -23.36 -5.23
N PRO A 561 -43.25 -23.56 -4.60
CA PRO A 561 -41.98 -23.50 -5.33
C PRO A 561 -41.92 -24.62 -6.38
N LYS A 562 -41.27 -24.34 -7.50
CA LYS A 562 -41.06 -25.33 -8.57
C LYS A 562 -40.18 -26.47 -8.04
N GLU A 563 -40.25 -27.63 -8.70
CA GLU A 563 -39.40 -28.78 -8.34
C GLU A 563 -37.91 -28.36 -8.37
N ASN A 564 -37.19 -28.66 -7.28
CA ASN A 564 -35.79 -28.27 -7.06
C ASN A 564 -35.49 -26.76 -6.97
N GLU A 565 -36.49 -25.88 -6.88
CA GLU A 565 -36.26 -24.44 -6.69
C GLU A 565 -35.67 -24.14 -5.31
N SER A 566 -34.44 -23.59 -5.32
CA SER A 566 -33.75 -23.19 -4.09
C SER A 566 -34.26 -21.84 -3.57
N LEU A 567 -34.27 -21.67 -2.25
CA LEU A 567 -34.66 -20.41 -1.63
C LEU A 567 -33.67 -19.29 -1.99
N ASN A 568 -34.15 -18.23 -2.65
CA ASN A 568 -33.32 -17.06 -2.94
C ASN A 568 -33.16 -16.15 -1.72
N LYS A 569 -32.10 -16.38 -0.95
CA LYS A 569 -31.77 -15.59 0.26
C LYS A 569 -31.36 -14.16 -0.05
N GLU A 570 -30.74 -13.94 -1.20
CA GLU A 570 -30.36 -12.61 -1.66
C GLU A 570 -31.60 -11.73 -1.83
N MET A 571 -32.64 -12.26 -2.47
CA MET A 571 -33.91 -11.54 -2.67
C MET A 571 -34.64 -11.29 -1.35
N ILE A 572 -34.60 -12.23 -0.40
CA ILE A 572 -35.16 -11.99 0.95
C ILE A 572 -34.44 -10.83 1.65
N ALA A 573 -33.10 -10.82 1.62
CA ALA A 573 -32.31 -9.74 2.20
C ALA A 573 -32.55 -8.40 1.49
N ALA A 574 -32.67 -8.41 0.15
CA ALA A 574 -32.98 -7.23 -0.65
C ALA A 574 -34.38 -6.68 -0.31
N GLY A 575 -35.41 -7.53 -0.28
CA GLY A 575 -36.77 -7.15 0.07
C GLY A 575 -36.89 -6.62 1.50
N PHE A 576 -36.14 -7.19 2.45
CA PHE A 576 -36.11 -6.71 3.82
C PHE A 576 -35.50 -5.30 3.95
N THR A 577 -34.42 -5.05 3.20
CA THR A 577 -33.68 -3.79 3.27
C THR A 577 -34.29 -2.69 2.42
N ALA A 578 -34.98 -3.01 1.32
CA ALA A 578 -35.57 -2.04 0.42
C ALA A 578 -36.62 -1.13 1.10
N GLU A 579 -37.02 -0.07 0.41
CA GLU A 579 -38.17 0.73 0.84
C GLU A 579 -39.45 -0.11 0.82
N LEU A 580 -40.30 0.09 1.83
CA LEU A 580 -41.54 -0.67 2.00
C LEU A 580 -42.58 -0.23 0.99
N LEU A 581 -42.73 -0.99 -0.09
CA LEU A 581 -43.68 -0.71 -1.17
C LEU A 581 -45.13 -0.66 -0.66
N ILE A 582 -45.44 -1.39 0.41
CA ILE A 582 -46.75 -1.42 1.06
C ILE A 582 -47.20 -0.01 1.49
N TYR A 583 -46.27 0.85 1.91
CA TYR A 583 -46.55 2.22 2.37
C TYR A 583 -46.63 3.27 1.24
N ASN A 584 -46.26 2.91 0.00
CA ASN A 584 -46.27 3.86 -1.11
C ASN A 584 -47.72 4.27 -1.43
N LYS A 585 -48.02 5.57 -1.48
CA LYS A 585 -49.34 6.03 -1.89
C LYS A 585 -49.60 5.65 -3.36
N LYS A 586 -50.83 5.27 -3.69
CA LYS A 586 -51.24 5.15 -5.09
C LYS A 586 -51.33 6.58 -5.62
N ASN A 587 -50.34 7.04 -6.39
CA ASN A 587 -50.47 8.33 -7.04
C ASN A 587 -51.67 8.22 -7.98
N GLN A 588 -52.70 9.03 -7.72
CA GLN A 588 -53.74 9.29 -8.70
C GLN A 588 -53.09 10.09 -9.83
N GLU A 589 -53.19 9.56 -11.04
CA GLU A 589 -52.98 10.19 -12.35
C GLU A 589 -52.28 11.55 -12.36
N GLY A 590 -51.04 11.54 -12.85
CA GLY A 590 -50.29 12.69 -13.29
C GLY A 590 -48.98 12.18 -13.86
N GLY A 591 -48.92 12.04 -15.19
CA GLY A 591 -47.79 11.45 -15.89
C GLY A 591 -46.50 12.20 -15.60
N GLU A 592 -45.58 11.54 -14.93
CA GLU A 592 -44.15 11.75 -15.05
C GLU A 592 -43.51 10.38 -14.83
N GLU A 593 -42.74 9.96 -15.82
CA GLU A 593 -42.20 8.62 -15.99
C GLU A 593 -41.25 8.27 -14.85
N LEU A 594 -41.41 7.04 -14.33
CA LEU A 594 -40.49 6.36 -13.41
C LEU A 594 -39.27 5.82 -14.15
#